data_AF-A0A0E3URH6-F1
#
_entry.id   AF-A0A0E3URH6-F1
#
_cell.length_a   1.000
_cell.length_b   1.000
_cell.length_c   1.000
_cell.angle_alpha   90.00
_cell.angle_beta   90.00
_cell.angle_gamma   90.00
#
_symmetry.space_group_name_H-M   'P 1'
#
loop_
_entity.id
_entity.type
_entity.pdbx_description
1 polymer ?
#
loop_
_entity_poly.entity_id
_entity_poly.type
_entity_poly.pdbx_seq_one_letter_code
_entity_poly.pdbx_strand_id
1 'polypeptide(L)'
;MWCARLAWSRFRVVIPVFEKALPTIVACLDATLRRIGGVPSYALTDNEKIVTTEHIANIAVRNPEIVEVGRHYGITIHTCLPADPEAKGGSEATVRIAKADLVPTSANRT
;
A
#
# COMPACT_ATOMS: atom_id res chain seq x y z
N MET A 1 8.20 -6.73 0.55
CA MET A 1 7.73 -6.24 1.86
C MET A 1 6.50 -5.36 1.65
N TRP A 2 5.40 -5.66 2.36
CA TRP A 2 4.19 -4.85 2.43
C TRP A 2 4.23 -4.01 3.71
N CYS A 3 3.96 -2.72 3.60
CA CYS A 3 3.90 -1.80 4.72
C CYS A 3 2.64 -0.95 4.61
N ALA A 4 1.74 -1.09 5.58
CA ALA A 4 0.56 -0.26 5.70
C ALA A 4 0.57 0.46 7.06
N ARG A 5 0.10 1.70 7.06
CA ARG A 5 -0.08 2.53 8.26
C ARG A 5 -1.45 3.18 8.22
N LEU A 6 -2.09 3.26 9.38
CA LEU A 6 -3.27 4.11 9.55
C LEU A 6 -2.84 5.57 9.76
N ALA A 7 -3.28 6.50 8.91
CA ALA A 7 -2.75 7.86 8.82
C ALA A 7 -2.63 8.57 10.18
N TRP A 8 -3.71 8.56 10.97
CA TRP A 8 -3.80 9.24 12.26
C TRP A 8 -3.43 8.38 13.47
N SER A 9 -2.80 7.23 13.26
CA SER A 9 -2.38 6.33 14.33
C SER A 9 -0.92 5.89 14.15
N ARG A 10 -0.32 5.40 15.24
CA ARG A 10 0.98 4.70 15.19
C ARG A 10 0.83 3.23 14.77
N PHE A 11 -0.40 2.77 14.58
CA PHE A 11 -0.70 1.41 14.14
C PHE A 11 -0.17 1.14 12.74
N ARG A 12 0.59 0.05 12.61
CA ARG A 12 1.26 -0.37 11.37
C ARG A 12 1.09 -1.87 11.21
N VAL A 13 0.93 -2.28 9.96
CA VAL A 13 0.96 -3.69 9.56
C VAL A 13 2.09 -3.85 8.58
N VAL A 14 3.04 -4.73 8.92
CA VAL A 14 4.15 -5.08 8.03
C VAL A 14 4.07 -6.57 7.77
N ILE A 15 4.09 -6.94 6.49
CA ILE A 15 4.03 -8.34 6.05
C ILE A 15 5.25 -8.60 5.15
N PRO A 16 6.10 -9.57 5.48
CA PRO A 16 7.16 -9.99 4.58
C PRO A 16 6.51 -10.65 3.35
N VAL A 17 6.82 -10.10 2.17
CA VAL A 17 6.39 -10.65 0.88
C VAL A 17 7.56 -10.59 -0.09
N PHE A 18 7.73 -11.68 -0.83
CA PHE A 18 8.80 -11.86 -1.80
C PHE A 18 8.39 -11.43 -3.21
N GLU A 19 7.08 -11.44 -3.50
CA GLU A 19 6.52 -11.07 -4.79
C GLU A 19 5.63 -9.82 -4.67
N LYS A 20 5.58 -9.02 -5.74
CA LYS A 20 4.73 -7.82 -5.85
C LYS A 20 3.61 -8.00 -6.89
N ALA A 21 3.10 -9.22 -7.05
CA ALA A 21 1.96 -9.49 -7.92
C ALA A 21 0.64 -9.04 -7.25
N LEU A 22 -0.36 -8.72 -8.06
CA LEU A 22 -1.65 -8.23 -7.57
C LEU A 22 -2.32 -9.17 -6.54
N PRO A 23 -2.41 -10.51 -6.74
CA PRO A 23 -3.04 -11.39 -5.76
C PRO A 23 -2.36 -11.34 -4.38
N THR A 24 -1.02 -11.28 -4.36
CA THR A 24 -0.22 -11.15 -3.14
C THR A 24 -0.51 -9.84 -2.42
N ILE A 25 -0.69 -8.75 -3.18
CA ILE A 25 -1.01 -7.43 -2.64
C ILE A 25 -2.45 -7.38 -2.09
N VAL A 26 -3.41 -7.97 -2.78
CA VAL A 26 -4.80 -8.08 -2.33
C VAL A 26 -4.88 -8.91 -1.05
N ALA A 27 -4.16 -10.02 -0.95
CA ALA A 27 -4.07 -10.82 0.27
C ALA A 27 -3.46 -10.04 1.45
N CYS A 28 -2.44 -9.22 1.19
CA CYS A 28 -1.86 -8.36 2.22
C CYS A 28 -2.80 -7.24 2.67
N LEU A 29 -3.59 -6.69 1.74
CA LEU A 29 -4.63 -5.71 2.05
C LEU A 29 -5.71 -6.35 2.93
N ASP A 30 -6.25 -7.51 2.56
CA ASP A 30 -7.23 -8.26 3.36
C ASP A 30 -6.72 -8.50 4.79
N ALA A 31 -5.50 -9.03 4.91
CA ALA A 31 -4.88 -9.27 6.21
C ALA A 31 -4.69 -7.97 7.02
N THR A 32 -4.44 -6.84 6.35
CA THR A 32 -4.34 -5.54 7.00
C THR A 32 -5.70 -5.06 7.51
N LEU A 33 -6.75 -5.15 6.70
CA LEU A 33 -8.12 -4.75 7.07
C LEU A 33 -8.64 -5.58 8.25
N ARG A 34 -8.40 -6.90 8.25
CA ARG A 34 -8.75 -7.78 9.38
C ARG A 34 -8.02 -7.41 10.67
N ARG A 35 -6.74 -7.02 10.58
CA ARG A 35 -5.96 -6.56 11.75
C ARG A 35 -6.39 -5.20 12.27
N ILE A 36 -6.85 -4.31 11.40
CA ILE A 36 -7.47 -3.04 11.78
C ILE A 36 -8.83 -3.29 12.46
N GLY A 37 -9.50 -4.40 12.13
CA GLY A 37 -10.84 -4.72 12.61
C GLY A 37 -11.93 -3.92 11.89
N GLY A 38 -11.62 -3.39 10.71
CA GLY A 38 -12.53 -2.55 9.94
C GLY A 38 -11.92 -2.09 8.62
N VAL A 39 -12.74 -1.42 7.80
CA VAL A 39 -12.33 -0.91 6.49
C VAL A 39 -12.31 0.61 6.51
N PRO A 40 -11.15 1.26 6.29
CA PRO A 40 -11.09 2.71 6.16
C PRO A 40 -11.74 3.14 4.83
N SER A 41 -12.24 4.38 4.76
CA SER A 41 -12.85 4.93 3.55
C SER A 41 -11.87 5.03 2.38
N TYR A 42 -10.59 5.26 2.68
CA TYR A 42 -9.54 5.49 1.68
C TYR A 42 -8.29 4.68 2.01
N ALA A 43 -7.67 4.11 0.97
CA ALA A 43 -6.31 3.60 1.00
C ALA A 43 -5.43 4.42 0.05
N LEU A 44 -4.29 4.88 0.54
CA LEU A 44 -3.28 5.57 -0.26
C LEU A 44 -2.11 4.62 -0.52
N THR A 45 -1.70 4.50 -1.78
CA THR A 45 -0.56 3.67 -2.18
C THR A 45 0.42 4.47 -3.04
N ASP A 46 1.72 4.26 -2.83
CA ASP A 46 2.78 4.84 -3.66
C ASP A 46 3.02 4.06 -4.96
N ASN A 47 2.41 2.88 -5.13
CA ASN A 47 2.63 2.02 -6.27
C ASN A 47 1.60 2.26 -7.39
N GLU A 48 1.93 3.18 -8.29
CA GLU A 48 1.11 3.50 -9.45
C GLU A 48 0.84 2.29 -10.35
N LYS A 49 1.77 1.34 -10.48
CA LYS A 49 1.65 0.20 -11.41
C LYS A 49 0.62 -0.84 -10.97
N ILE A 50 0.30 -0.89 -9.69
CA ILE A 50 -0.77 -1.75 -9.17
C ILE A 50 -2.13 -1.09 -9.40
N VAL A 51 -2.18 0.23 -9.28
CA VAL A 51 -3.44 0.99 -9.35
C VAL A 51 -3.81 1.37 -10.78
N THR A 52 -2.82 1.56 -11.65
CA THR A 52 -2.96 2.08 -13.00
C THR A 52 -2.32 1.10 -13.99
N THR A 53 -3.08 0.63 -14.97
CA THR A 53 -2.58 -0.26 -16.04
C THR A 53 -1.95 0.52 -17.18
N GLU A 54 -2.55 1.65 -17.55
CA GLU A 54 -2.11 2.47 -18.68
C GLU A 54 -2.56 3.93 -18.51
N HIS A 55 -2.05 4.82 -19.37
CA HIS A 55 -2.54 6.19 -19.48
C HIS A 55 -3.08 6.43 -20.89
N ILE A 56 -4.33 6.85 -21.00
CA ILE A 56 -4.95 7.22 -22.29
C ILE A 56 -5.21 8.73 -22.24
N ALA A 57 -4.67 9.47 -23.20
CA ALA A 57 -4.83 10.93 -23.28
C ALA A 57 -4.51 11.65 -21.95
N ASN A 58 -3.41 11.25 -21.28
CA ASN A 58 -2.99 11.74 -19.96
C ASN A 58 -3.94 11.43 -18.79
N ILE A 59 -4.93 10.55 -19.00
CA ILE A 59 -5.82 10.07 -17.94
C ILE A 59 -5.34 8.68 -17.51
N ALA A 60 -5.04 8.53 -16.22
CA ALA A 60 -4.66 7.26 -15.62
C ALA A 60 -5.85 6.28 -15.64
N VAL A 61 -5.71 5.17 -16.37
CA VAL A 61 -6.69 4.09 -16.42
C VAL A 61 -6.42 3.14 -15.26
N ARG A 62 -7.39 3.04 -14.35
CA ARG A 62 -7.27 2.17 -13.17
C ARG A 62 -7.31 0.69 -13.57
N ASN A 63 -6.50 -0.11 -12.89
CA ASN A 63 -6.54 -1.56 -13.02
C ASN A 63 -7.96 -2.07 -12.65
N PRO A 64 -8.69 -2.76 -13.55
CA PRO A 64 -10.05 -3.21 -13.25
C PRO A 64 -10.12 -4.14 -12.03
N GLU A 65 -9.10 -4.98 -11.82
CA GLU A 65 -9.04 -5.89 -10.68
C GLU A 65 -8.89 -5.12 -9.35
N ILE A 66 -8.09 -4.05 -9.30
CA ILE A 66 -7.98 -3.23 -8.07
C ILE A 66 -9.28 -2.47 -7.78
N VAL A 67 -10.00 -2.08 -8.83
CA VAL A 67 -11.30 -1.42 -8.69
C VAL A 67 -12.34 -2.39 -8.14
N GLU A 68 -12.33 -3.65 -8.59
CA GLU A 68 -13.19 -4.70 -8.04
C GLU A 68 -12.90 -4.94 -6.56
N VAL A 69 -11.61 -5.04 -6.18
CA VAL A 69 -11.18 -5.15 -4.78
C VAL A 69 -11.69 -3.98 -3.96
N GLY A 70 -11.56 -2.75 -4.47
CA GLY A 70 -12.09 -1.55 -3.82
C GLY A 70 -13.59 -1.64 -3.56
N ARG A 71 -14.37 -2.10 -4.56
CA ARG A 71 -15.81 -2.31 -4.42
C ARG A 71 -16.15 -3.41 -3.43
N HIS A 72 -15.41 -4.52 -3.44
CA HIS A 72 -15.65 -5.66 -2.55
C HIS A 72 -15.54 -5.26 -1.08
N TYR A 73 -14.51 -4.50 -0.72
CA TYR A 73 -14.30 -4.06 0.67
C TYR A 73 -15.03 -2.74 1.01
N GLY A 74 -15.54 -2.00 0.03
CA GLY A 74 -16.11 -0.67 0.25
C GLY A 74 -15.06 0.41 0.51
N ILE A 75 -13.86 0.26 -0.08
CA ILE A 75 -12.72 1.17 0.07
C ILE A 75 -12.37 1.83 -1.25
N THR A 76 -12.01 3.11 -1.21
CA THR A 76 -11.47 3.81 -2.38
C THR A 76 -9.94 3.80 -2.35
N ILE A 77 -9.32 3.21 -3.36
CA ILE A 77 -7.86 3.13 -3.49
C ILE A 77 -7.37 4.27 -4.37
N HIS A 78 -6.48 5.10 -3.83
CA HIS A 78 -5.84 6.21 -4.52
C HIS A 78 -4.33 6.02 -4.57
N THR A 79 -3.73 6.54 -5.64
CA THR A 79 -2.29 6.75 -5.68
C THR A 79 -1.91 8.03 -4.96
N CYS A 80 -0.82 8.01 -4.20
CA CYS A 80 -0.24 9.25 -3.69
C CYS A 80 0.17 10.13 -4.87
N LEU A 81 -0.22 11.41 -4.85
CA LEU A 81 0.31 12.38 -5.80
C LEU A 81 1.80 12.63 -5.50
N PRO A 82 2.64 12.94 -6.50
CA PRO A 82 4.10 13.11 -6.33
C PRO A 82 4.53 14.15 -5.28
N ALA A 83 3.59 14.97 -4.77
CA ALA A 83 3.83 16.07 -3.83
C ALA A 83 2.86 16.09 -2.64
N ASP A 84 2.42 14.93 -2.11
CA ASP A 84 1.73 14.86 -0.81
C ASP A 84 2.71 14.45 0.32
N PRO A 85 3.39 15.41 0.97
CA PRO A 85 4.46 15.12 1.92
C PRO A 85 3.98 14.43 3.20
N GLU A 86 2.71 14.59 3.59
CA GLU A 86 2.18 13.98 4.81
C GLU A 86 1.93 12.48 4.64
N ALA A 87 1.29 12.05 3.55
CA ALA A 87 1.10 10.63 3.26
C ALA A 87 2.44 9.95 2.93
N LYS A 88 3.31 10.63 2.17
CA LYS A 88 4.62 10.10 1.77
C LYS A 88 5.60 10.01 2.94
N GLY A 89 5.67 11.04 3.79
CA GLY A 89 6.53 11.01 4.99
C GLY A 89 6.12 9.93 5.99
N GLY A 90 4.80 9.66 6.11
CA GLY A 90 4.26 8.59 6.94
C GLY A 90 4.60 7.18 6.45
N SER A 91 4.58 6.95 5.14
CA SER A 91 4.95 5.67 4.52
C SER A 91 6.46 5.44 4.60
N GLU A 92 7.28 6.45 4.29
CA GLU A 92 8.75 6.37 4.35
C GLU A 92 9.25 6.11 5.78
N ALA A 93 8.67 6.77 6.79
CA ALA A 93 9.00 6.52 8.19
C ALA A 93 8.61 5.11 8.63
N THR A 94 7.51 4.56 8.10
CA THR A 94 7.04 3.21 8.41
C THR A 94 7.91 2.14 7.74
N VAL A 95 8.29 2.35 6.48
CA VAL A 95 9.21 1.47 5.75
C VAL A 95 10.58 1.43 6.42
N ARG A 96 11.08 2.58 6.91
CA ARG A 96 12.36 2.63 7.63
C ARG A 96 12.34 1.78 8.91
N ILE A 97 11.28 1.89 9.71
CA ILE A 97 11.10 1.07 10.93
C ILE A 97 10.97 -0.40 10.55
N ALA A 98 10.13 -0.72 9.56
CA ALA A 98 9.95 -2.08 9.06
C ALA A 98 11.26 -2.72 8.57
N LYS A 99 12.08 -1.97 7.81
CA LYS A 99 13.39 -2.44 7.34
C LYS A 99 14.40 -2.61 8.47
N ALA A 100 14.31 -1.83 9.53
CA ALA A 100 15.18 -1.95 10.70
C ALA A 100 14.80 -3.14 11.58
N ASP A 101 13.50 -3.44 11.70
CA ASP A 101 12.99 -4.42 12.64
C ASP A 101 12.74 -5.82 12.03
N LEU A 102 12.39 -5.90 10.74
CA LEU A 102 11.91 -7.15 10.11
C LEU A 102 12.84 -7.72 9.04
N VAL A 103 13.83 -6.96 8.59
CA VAL A 103 14.77 -7.39 7.55
C VAL A 103 16.14 -7.57 8.20
N PRO A 104 16.78 -8.75 8.10
CA PRO A 104 18.15 -8.93 8.62
C PRO A 104 19.05 -7.82 8.08
N THR A 105 19.78 -7.15 8.97
CA THR A 105 20.61 -5.97 8.66
C THR A 105 21.63 -6.22 7.54
N SER A 106 21.93 -7.48 7.24
CA SER A 106 22.77 -7.92 6.11
C SER A 106 22.17 -7.68 4.72
N ALA A 107 20.85 -7.54 4.58
CA ALA A 107 20.18 -7.33 3.28
C ALA A 107 20.02 -5.85 2.87
N ASN A 108 20.46 -4.89 3.70
CA ASN A 108 20.37 -3.44 3.43
C ASN A 108 21.73 -2.82 3.06
N ARG A 109 22.74 -3.61 2.67
CA ARG A 109 24.03 -3.11 2.19
C ARG A 109 24.13 -3.20 0.66
N THR A 110 23.64 -2.18 -0.05
CA THR A 110 24.30 -1.39 -1.11
C THR A 110 23.27 -0.57 -1.87
#